data_AF-A0AAI9CIE8-F1
#
_entry.id   AF-A0AAI9CIE8-F1
#
_cell.length_a   1.000
_cell.length_b   1.000
_cell.length_c   1.000
_cell.angle_alpha   90.00
_cell.angle_beta   90.00
_cell.angle_gamma   90.00
#
_symmetry.space_group_name_H-M   'P 1'
#
loop_
_entity.id
_entity.type
_entity.pdbx_description
1 polymer ?
#
loop_
_entity_poly.entity_id
_entity_poly.type
_entity_poly.pdbx_seq_one_letter_code
_entity_poly.pdbx_strand_id
1 'polypeptide(L)'
;MPVIRASEGAARVIVVERRGAVAIRDPRTPIVAASKPTKVEAIQADTRTVEVAARGAQGPAGPAGRDGTSPEATYPVGQPIHGHRVVRLDGGKAYHPDRGVLEHAHACVGIALQSANTGDVTVRLAGTVEEGSWTWHDGAVWCGADGALTQSPGETGWLLCVGRALNPTTLMIAFDTPIARI
;
A
#
# COMPACT_ATOMS: atom_id res chain seq x y z
N MET A 1 2.64 51.13 -16.58
CA MET A 1 2.32 49.79 -16.05
C MET A 1 0.81 49.60 -16.15
N PRO A 2 0.27 48.72 -17.02
CA PRO A 2 -1.16 48.54 -17.12
C PRO A 2 -1.65 47.42 -16.21
N VAL A 3 -2.70 47.72 -15.45
CA VAL A 3 -3.41 46.82 -14.54
C VAL A 3 -4.44 46.04 -15.36
N ILE A 4 -4.34 44.71 -15.37
CA ILE A 4 -5.32 43.83 -16.02
C ILE A 4 -6.46 43.60 -15.03
N ARG A 5 -7.68 44.04 -15.37
CA ARG A 5 -8.90 43.58 -14.71
C ARG A 5 -9.38 42.32 -15.44
N ALA A 6 -9.64 41.25 -14.70
CA ALA A 6 -10.18 40.01 -15.26
C ALA A 6 -11.61 40.25 -15.78
N SER A 7 -11.85 39.93 -17.06
CA SER A 7 -13.18 39.79 -17.62
C SER A 7 -13.57 38.31 -17.61
N GLU A 8 -14.70 37.98 -16.99
CA GLU A 8 -15.33 36.67 -17.15
C GLU A 8 -15.82 36.51 -18.60
N GLY A 9 -15.31 35.50 -19.29
CA GLY A 9 -15.69 35.15 -20.66
C GLY A 9 -14.61 34.31 -21.34
N ALA A 10 -15.04 33.27 -22.07
CA ALA A 10 -14.16 32.26 -22.70
C ALA A 10 -12.98 32.90 -23.44
N ALA A 11 -11.76 32.50 -23.05
CA ALA A 11 -10.53 33.02 -23.64
C ALA A 11 -10.44 32.62 -25.12
N ARG A 12 -10.60 33.60 -26.03
CA ARG A 12 -10.27 33.44 -27.45
C ARG A 12 -8.76 33.55 -27.63
N VAL A 13 -8.08 32.42 -27.80
CA VAL A 13 -6.67 32.42 -28.21
C VAL A 13 -6.61 32.54 -29.73
N ILE A 14 -6.28 33.74 -30.22
CA ILE A 14 -6.01 33.96 -31.65
C ILE A 14 -4.50 33.78 -31.85
N VAL A 15 -4.10 32.64 -32.42
CA VAL A 15 -2.71 32.43 -32.84
C VAL A 15 -2.53 33.12 -34.20
N VAL A 16 -1.80 34.24 -34.23
CA VAL A 16 -1.41 34.92 -35.47
C VAL A 16 0.02 34.49 -35.83
N GLU A 17 0.17 33.62 -36.83
CA GLU A 17 1.49 33.38 -37.43
C GLU A 17 1.89 34.58 -38.30
N ARG A 18 2.82 35.41 -37.82
CA ARG A 18 3.52 36.39 -38.68
C ARG A 18 4.54 35.66 -39.54
N ARG A 19 4.31 35.53 -40.84
CA ARG A 19 5.37 35.16 -41.80
C ARG A 19 6.07 36.41 -42.33
N GLY A 20 7.27 36.68 -41.83
CA GLY A 20 8.21 37.63 -42.43
C GLY A 20 8.88 37.04 -43.68
N ALA A 21 9.10 37.87 -44.70
CA ALA A 21 9.80 37.48 -45.91
C ALA A 21 11.29 37.23 -45.63
N VAL A 22 11.84 36.16 -46.21
CA VAL A 22 13.28 35.84 -46.17
C VAL A 22 13.92 36.43 -47.43
N ALA A 23 14.86 37.37 -47.27
CA ALA A 23 15.72 37.84 -48.34
C ALA A 23 17.08 37.14 -48.25
N ILE A 24 17.45 36.40 -49.30
CA ILE A 24 18.78 35.80 -49.44
C ILE A 24 19.66 36.77 -50.23
N ARG A 25 20.83 37.15 -49.70
CA ARG A 25 21.86 37.91 -50.42
C ARG A 25 23.05 37.00 -50.75
N ASP A 26 23.34 36.84 -52.04
CA ASP A 26 24.63 36.31 -52.54
C ASP A 26 25.28 37.40 -53.44
N PRO A 27 26.60 37.70 -53.32
CA PRO A 27 27.19 38.93 -53.86
C PRO A 27 27.62 38.90 -55.33
N ARG A 28 27.26 37.91 -56.16
CA ARG A 28 27.77 37.86 -57.55
C ARG A 28 26.68 37.59 -58.60
N THR A 29 26.24 38.70 -59.23
CA THR A 29 25.45 38.83 -60.48
C THR A 29 23.92 38.77 -60.33
N PRO A 30 23.17 39.84 -60.66
CA PRO A 30 21.72 39.89 -60.51
C PRO A 30 21.04 39.29 -61.75
N ILE A 31 20.50 38.09 -61.62
CA ILE A 31 19.39 37.65 -62.48
C ILE A 31 18.12 37.84 -61.68
N VAL A 32 17.48 39.00 -61.87
CA VAL A 32 16.09 39.20 -61.44
C VAL A 32 15.22 38.38 -62.39
N ALA A 33 15.06 37.10 -62.09
CA ALA A 33 13.94 36.34 -62.61
C ALA A 33 12.69 36.78 -61.83
N ALA A 34 11.94 37.73 -62.40
CA ALA A 34 10.62 38.06 -61.90
C ALA A 34 9.70 36.85 -62.10
N SER A 35 9.69 35.92 -61.14
CA SER A 35 8.68 34.88 -61.09
C SER A 35 7.34 35.55 -60.82
N LYS A 36 6.42 35.50 -61.79
CA LYS A 36 5.03 35.91 -61.57
C LYS A 36 4.49 35.15 -60.36
N PRO A 37 3.87 35.82 -59.37
CA PRO A 37 3.25 35.12 -58.26
C PRO A 37 2.09 34.29 -58.80
N THR A 38 2.22 32.96 -58.74
CA THR A 38 1.11 32.04 -58.96
C THR A 38 0.07 32.30 -57.89
N LYS A 39 -1.17 32.57 -58.30
CA LYS A 39 -2.31 32.70 -57.38
C LYS A 39 -2.52 31.33 -56.73
N VAL A 40 -2.13 31.18 -55.48
CA VAL A 40 -2.45 29.99 -54.69
C VAL A 40 -3.94 30.07 -54.39
N GLU A 41 -4.73 29.19 -55.02
CA GLU A 41 -6.14 29.00 -54.66
C GLU A 41 -6.22 28.63 -53.18
N ALA A 42 -7.22 29.21 -52.51
CA ALA A 42 -7.32 29.30 -51.07
C ALA A 42 -6.99 27.98 -50.36
N ILE A 43 -6.02 28.05 -49.44
CA ILE A 43 -5.77 26.97 -48.48
C ILE A 43 -7.00 26.89 -47.59
N GLN A 44 -7.86 25.90 -47.83
CA GLN A 44 -9.02 25.64 -47.00
C GLN A 44 -8.52 25.02 -45.69
N ALA A 45 -8.41 25.85 -44.64
CA ALA A 45 -8.06 25.38 -43.32
C ALA A 45 -9.21 24.50 -42.80
N ASP A 46 -9.01 23.18 -42.76
CA ASP A 46 -9.90 22.24 -42.06
C ASP A 46 -9.79 22.53 -40.56
N THR A 47 -10.61 23.48 -40.10
CA THR A 47 -10.61 23.92 -38.71
C THR A 47 -11.52 22.98 -37.93
N ARG A 48 -10.95 21.91 -37.40
CA ARG A 48 -11.66 21.04 -36.47
C ARG A 48 -11.71 21.69 -35.10
N THR A 49 -12.90 22.09 -34.68
CA THR A 49 -13.14 22.53 -33.31
C THR A 49 -13.00 21.33 -32.39
N VAL A 50 -11.93 21.28 -31.59
CA VAL A 50 -11.79 20.30 -30.51
C VAL A 50 -12.34 20.97 -29.24
N GLU A 51 -13.46 20.49 -28.74
CA GLU A 51 -13.90 20.84 -27.40
C GLU A 51 -12.94 20.21 -26.39
N VAL A 52 -12.06 21.02 -25.82
CA VAL A 52 -11.26 20.60 -24.66
C VAL A 52 -12.24 20.52 -23.49
N ALA A 53 -12.69 19.31 -23.17
CA ALA A 53 -13.40 19.07 -21.92
C ALA A 53 -12.56 19.62 -20.77
N ALA A 54 -13.16 20.49 -19.95
CA ALA A 54 -12.50 21.04 -18.77
C ALA A 54 -11.93 19.88 -17.94
N ARG A 55 -10.70 20.04 -17.43
CA ARG A 55 -10.07 19.06 -16.53
C ARG A 55 -11.08 18.71 -15.44
N GLY A 56 -11.52 17.45 -15.40
CA GLY A 56 -12.42 16.97 -14.36
C GLY A 56 -11.86 17.31 -12.97
N ALA A 57 -12.73 17.67 -12.04
CA ALA A 57 -12.31 17.90 -10.66
C ALA A 57 -11.54 16.68 -10.15
N GLN A 58 -10.47 16.89 -9.38
CA GLN A 58 -9.83 15.81 -8.65
C GLN A 58 -10.91 15.07 -7.86
N GLY A 59 -10.90 13.73 -7.92
CA GLY A 59 -11.84 12.93 -7.12
C GLY A 59 -11.73 13.30 -5.64
N PRO A 60 -12.80 13.06 -4.84
CA PRO A 60 -12.71 13.26 -3.40
C PRO A 60 -11.50 12.51 -2.85
N ALA A 61 -10.89 13.06 -1.79
CA ALA A 61 -9.88 12.32 -1.05
C ALA A 61 -10.43 10.93 -0.72
N GLY A 62 -9.59 9.89 -0.85
CA GLY A 62 -9.99 8.54 -0.45
C GLY A 62 -10.47 8.53 1.00
N PRO A 63 -11.30 7.54 1.38
CA PRO A 63 -11.70 7.38 2.78
C PRO A 63 -10.46 7.37 3.68
N ALA A 64 -10.58 7.95 4.87
CA ALA A 64 -9.52 7.88 5.88
C ALA A 64 -9.11 6.41 6.06
N GLY A 65 -7.80 6.16 6.16
CA GLY A 65 -7.31 4.83 6.51
C GLY A 65 -7.92 4.39 7.84
N ARG A 66 -8.24 3.10 7.96
CA ARG A 66 -8.64 2.47 9.23
C ARG A 66 -7.70 2.92 10.36
N ASP A 67 -8.27 3.20 11.53
CA ASP A 67 -7.55 3.66 12.72
C ASP A 67 -6.26 2.84 12.91
N GLY A 68 -5.13 3.51 13.07
CA GLY A 68 -3.80 2.89 13.19
C GLY A 68 -3.58 2.05 14.46
N THR A 69 -4.65 1.72 15.17
CA THR A 69 -4.63 0.82 16.32
C THR A 69 -4.32 -0.58 15.81
N SER A 70 -3.31 -1.21 16.41
CA SER A 70 -2.94 -2.58 16.07
C SER A 70 -4.19 -3.48 16.14
N PRO A 71 -4.50 -4.27 15.10
CA PRO A 71 -5.78 -4.94 15.02
C PRO A 71 -5.91 -5.99 16.12
N GLU A 72 -6.84 -5.76 17.04
CA GLU A 72 -7.30 -6.72 18.03
C GLU A 72 -8.64 -7.29 17.61
N ALA A 73 -8.86 -8.57 17.91
CA ALA A 73 -10.14 -9.23 17.71
C ALA A 73 -10.45 -10.12 18.91
N THR A 74 -11.74 -10.25 19.22
CA THR A 74 -12.24 -11.03 20.34
C THR A 74 -12.87 -12.30 19.81
N TYR A 75 -12.52 -13.45 20.40
CA TYR A 75 -13.02 -14.75 19.99
C TYR A 75 -13.50 -15.56 21.19
N PRO A 76 -14.61 -16.32 21.07
CA PRO A 76 -15.00 -17.26 22.10
C PRO A 76 -13.95 -18.35 22.27
N VAL A 77 -13.67 -18.74 23.52
CA VAL A 77 -12.69 -19.79 23.81
C VAL A 77 -13.28 -21.17 23.49
N GLY A 78 -12.51 -21.97 22.74
CA GLY A 78 -12.83 -23.36 22.44
C GLY A 78 -12.19 -24.34 23.43
N GLN A 79 -11.17 -23.89 24.15
CA GLN A 79 -10.48 -24.57 25.25
C GLN A 79 -9.90 -23.50 26.20
N PRO A 80 -9.39 -23.85 27.39
CA PRO A 80 -8.62 -22.90 28.19
C PRO A 80 -7.47 -22.28 27.39
N ILE A 81 -7.46 -20.95 27.31
CA ILE A 81 -6.41 -20.17 26.64
C ILE A 81 -5.53 -19.54 27.70
N HIS A 82 -4.23 -19.72 27.55
CA HIS A 82 -3.22 -18.99 28.29
C HIS A 82 -2.86 -17.70 27.54
N GLY A 83 -2.80 -16.60 28.27
CA GLY A 83 -2.35 -15.31 27.75
C GLY A 83 -0.91 -15.38 27.23
N HIS A 84 -0.57 -14.45 26.36
CA HIS A 84 0.76 -14.28 25.78
C HIS A 84 1.24 -15.49 24.96
N ARG A 85 0.30 -16.19 24.35
CA ARG A 85 0.54 -17.36 23.50
C ARG A 85 -0.17 -17.25 22.16
N VAL A 86 0.36 -17.96 21.17
CA VAL A 86 -0.23 -18.09 19.84
C VAL A 86 -1.60 -18.76 19.94
N VAL A 87 -2.54 -18.21 19.19
CA VAL A 87 -3.90 -18.72 19.04
C VAL A 87 -4.16 -19.07 17.58
N ARG A 88 -4.80 -20.22 17.38
CA ARG A 88 -5.45 -20.59 16.12
C ARG A 88 -6.96 -20.51 16.25
N LEU A 89 -7.64 -20.38 15.12
CA LEU A 89 -9.09 -20.44 15.06
C LEU A 89 -9.56 -21.76 14.46
N ASP A 90 -10.64 -22.30 15.02
CA ASP A 90 -11.39 -23.41 14.45
C ASP A 90 -12.87 -23.26 14.82
N GLY A 91 -13.75 -23.36 13.82
CA GLY A 91 -15.18 -23.08 14.00
C GLY A 91 -15.50 -21.70 14.62
N GLY A 92 -14.63 -20.70 14.42
CA GLY A 92 -14.76 -19.36 15.01
C GLY A 92 -14.37 -19.25 16.49
N LYS A 93 -13.82 -20.32 17.08
CA LYS A 93 -13.34 -20.35 18.47
C LYS A 93 -11.82 -20.38 18.55
N ALA A 94 -11.28 -19.82 19.63
CA ALA A 94 -9.85 -19.80 19.92
C ALA A 94 -9.36 -21.11 20.54
N TYR A 95 -8.25 -21.62 20.00
CA TYR A 95 -7.52 -22.79 20.50
C TYR A 95 -6.01 -22.53 20.49
N HIS A 96 -5.25 -23.21 21.34
CA HIS A 96 -3.81 -23.31 21.13
C HIS A 96 -3.48 -24.28 19.98
N PRO A 97 -2.44 -23.96 19.18
CA PRO A 97 -2.00 -24.83 18.11
C PRO A 97 -1.19 -26.02 18.66
N ASP A 98 -1.42 -27.18 18.04
CA ASP A 98 -0.59 -28.38 18.22
C ASP A 98 0.42 -28.49 17.05
N ARG A 99 1.71 -28.63 17.39
CA ARG A 99 2.81 -28.75 16.42
C ARG A 99 2.86 -30.09 15.69
N GLY A 100 2.15 -31.11 16.18
CA GLY A 100 2.00 -32.41 15.53
C GLY A 100 0.96 -32.43 14.40
N VAL A 101 0.12 -31.40 14.30
CA VAL A 101 -0.96 -31.28 13.31
C VAL A 101 -0.62 -30.16 12.33
N LEU A 102 -0.34 -30.51 11.07
CA LEU A 102 0.18 -29.54 10.08
C LEU A 102 -0.86 -28.45 9.75
N GLU A 103 -2.14 -28.80 9.76
CA GLU A 103 -3.25 -27.90 9.50
C GLU A 103 -3.31 -26.75 10.51
N HIS A 104 -2.87 -26.99 11.75
CA HIS A 104 -2.84 -25.95 12.78
C HIS A 104 -1.86 -24.82 12.45
N ALA A 105 -0.79 -25.10 11.71
CA ALA A 105 0.21 -24.10 11.32
C ALA A 105 -0.41 -22.97 10.48
N HIS A 106 -1.36 -23.33 9.61
CA HIS A 106 -2.05 -22.39 8.73
C HIS A 106 -3.27 -21.71 9.36
N ALA A 107 -3.72 -22.19 10.53
CA ALA A 107 -4.87 -21.67 11.24
C ALA A 107 -4.50 -20.64 12.34
N CYS A 108 -3.21 -20.39 12.57
CA CYS A 108 -2.73 -19.41 13.55
C CYS A 108 -3.05 -17.98 13.11
N VAL A 109 -3.58 -17.17 14.02
CA VAL A 109 -4.08 -15.81 13.69
C VAL A 109 -3.43 -14.69 14.50
N GLY A 110 -2.87 -14.98 15.67
CA GLY A 110 -2.40 -13.94 16.57
C GLY A 110 -1.94 -14.44 17.93
N ILE A 111 -1.73 -13.50 18.85
CA ILE A 111 -1.31 -13.75 20.24
C ILE A 111 -2.43 -13.33 21.19
N ALA A 112 -2.82 -14.21 22.11
CA ALA A 112 -3.77 -13.86 23.18
C ALA A 112 -3.16 -12.82 24.13
N LEU A 113 -3.91 -11.78 24.49
CA LEU A 113 -3.43 -10.73 25.42
C LEU A 113 -3.69 -11.06 26.89
N GLN A 114 -4.60 -12.00 27.15
CA GLN A 114 -4.97 -12.45 28.48
C GLN A 114 -5.40 -13.91 28.45
N SER A 115 -5.34 -14.57 29.60
CA SER A 115 -5.87 -15.93 29.77
C SER A 115 -7.38 -15.93 29.90
N ALA A 116 -8.03 -16.99 29.42
CA ALA A 116 -9.47 -17.18 29.55
C ALA A 116 -9.81 -18.69 29.58
N ASN A 117 -10.55 -19.11 30.61
CA ASN A 117 -11.03 -20.51 30.72
C ASN A 117 -12.40 -20.71 30.08
N THR A 118 -13.24 -19.66 30.09
CA THR A 118 -14.58 -19.58 29.49
C THR A 118 -14.80 -18.16 28.95
N GLY A 119 -15.85 -17.98 28.13
CA GLY A 119 -16.16 -16.68 27.53
C GLY A 119 -15.26 -16.38 26.34
N ASP A 120 -14.75 -15.15 26.26
CA ASP A 120 -13.98 -14.67 25.12
C ASP A 120 -12.53 -14.33 25.49
N VAL A 121 -11.67 -14.37 24.48
CA VAL A 121 -10.26 -13.97 24.56
C VAL A 121 -9.97 -12.91 23.51
N THR A 122 -9.33 -11.81 23.93
CA THR A 122 -8.78 -10.80 23.02
C THR A 122 -7.45 -11.29 22.45
N VAL A 123 -7.33 -11.21 21.13
CA VAL A 123 -6.17 -11.65 20.36
C VAL A 123 -5.63 -10.48 19.56
N ARG A 124 -4.33 -10.22 19.67
CA ARG A 124 -3.61 -9.27 18.82
C ARG A 124 -3.20 -9.95 17.52
N LEU A 125 -3.65 -9.43 16.38
CA LEU A 125 -3.44 -10.01 15.05
C LEU A 125 -2.17 -9.49 14.37
N ALA A 126 -1.78 -8.25 14.66
CA ALA A 126 -0.57 -7.62 14.13
C ALA A 126 -0.09 -6.49 15.07
N GLY A 127 1.08 -5.94 14.80
CA GLY A 127 1.67 -4.86 15.61
C GLY A 127 2.50 -5.38 16.77
N THR A 128 2.76 -4.53 17.78
CA THR A 128 3.59 -4.90 18.93
C THR A 128 2.77 -5.42 20.10
N VAL A 129 3.33 -6.39 20.82
CA VAL A 129 2.85 -6.88 22.12
C VAL A 129 3.95 -6.67 23.13
N GLU A 130 3.58 -6.13 24.28
CA GLU A 130 4.47 -5.92 25.42
C GLU A 130 4.04 -6.83 26.57
N GLU A 131 5.00 -7.53 27.17
CA GLU A 131 4.76 -8.36 28.35
C GLU A 131 6.00 -8.35 29.24
N GLY A 132 5.81 -7.93 30.49
CA GLY A 132 6.91 -7.60 31.41
C GLY A 132 7.70 -8.80 31.92
N SER A 133 7.14 -10.01 31.83
CA SER A 133 7.84 -11.24 32.23
C SER A 133 8.74 -11.83 31.15
N TRP A 134 8.71 -11.31 29.93
CA TRP A 134 9.55 -11.78 28.84
C TRP A 134 11.01 -11.34 29.00
N THR A 135 11.91 -12.16 28.47
CA THR A 135 13.36 -11.95 28.50
C THR A 135 13.97 -12.28 27.14
N TRP A 136 13.37 -11.74 26.07
CA TRP A 136 13.81 -12.02 24.70
C TRP A 136 15.18 -11.43 24.38
N HIS A 137 15.89 -12.10 23.47
CA HIS A 137 16.97 -11.49 22.70
C HIS A 137 16.40 -10.92 21.40
N ASP A 138 17.02 -9.86 20.88
CA ASP A 138 16.66 -9.31 19.57
C ASP A 138 16.75 -10.41 18.49
N GLY A 139 15.63 -10.69 17.82
CA GLY A 139 15.60 -11.80 16.87
C GLY A 139 14.22 -12.42 16.68
N ALA A 140 14.18 -13.47 15.87
CA ALA A 140 12.93 -14.17 15.58
C ALA A 140 12.37 -14.86 16.84
N VAL A 141 11.04 -14.92 16.88
CA VAL A 141 10.28 -15.65 17.90
C VAL A 141 9.32 -16.59 17.17
N TRP A 142 9.33 -17.84 17.57
CA TRP A 142 8.60 -18.93 16.93
C TRP A 142 7.46 -19.43 17.81
N CYS A 143 6.50 -20.08 17.17
CA CYS A 143 5.45 -20.83 17.85
C CYS A 143 6.01 -22.18 18.33
N GLY A 144 6.00 -22.36 19.65
CA GLY A 144 6.31 -23.60 20.35
C GLY A 144 5.07 -24.44 20.64
N ALA A 145 5.22 -25.42 21.52
CA ALA A 145 4.14 -26.29 21.97
C ALA A 145 3.04 -25.48 22.68
N ASP A 146 1.77 -25.85 22.46
CA ASP A 146 0.60 -25.16 23.01
C ASP A 146 0.63 -23.65 22.79
N GLY A 147 1.13 -23.21 21.63
CA GLY A 147 1.26 -21.80 21.29
C GLY A 147 2.28 -21.00 22.11
N ALA A 148 3.12 -21.64 22.94
CA ALA A 148 4.16 -20.94 23.69
C ALA A 148 5.11 -20.19 22.74
N LEU A 149 5.46 -18.95 23.05
CA LEU A 149 6.48 -18.22 22.28
C LEU A 149 7.88 -18.72 22.69
N THR A 150 8.78 -18.91 21.72
CA THR A 150 10.14 -19.41 21.99
C THR A 150 11.15 -18.86 20.99
N GLN A 151 12.43 -18.76 21.39
CA GLN A 151 13.57 -18.49 20.49
C GLN A 151 14.38 -19.75 20.13
N SER A 152 14.00 -20.89 20.69
CA SER A 152 14.61 -22.19 20.44
C SER A 152 13.52 -23.18 20.05
N PRO A 153 13.01 -23.12 18.80
CA PRO A 153 11.94 -24.00 18.36
C PRO A 153 12.44 -25.43 18.24
N GLY A 154 11.65 -26.40 18.72
CA GLY A 154 12.00 -27.81 18.62
C GLY A 154 12.12 -28.29 17.16
N GLU A 155 12.83 -29.41 16.96
CA GLU A 155 13.26 -29.89 15.63
C GLU A 155 12.16 -30.60 14.83
N THR A 156 11.09 -31.07 15.48
CA THR A 156 10.00 -31.83 14.85
C THR A 156 8.72 -31.02 14.68
N GLY A 157 7.82 -31.49 13.81
CA GLY A 157 6.50 -30.90 13.57
C GLY A 157 6.56 -29.79 12.51
N TRP A 158 5.95 -28.65 12.77
CA TRP A 158 6.10 -27.47 11.91
C TRP A 158 6.78 -26.31 12.63
N LEU A 159 7.29 -25.37 11.83
CA LEU A 159 7.93 -24.15 12.27
C LEU A 159 7.12 -22.96 11.74
N LEU A 160 6.69 -22.09 12.66
CA LEU A 160 6.04 -20.83 12.32
C LEU A 160 6.78 -19.70 13.03
N CYS A 161 7.34 -18.78 12.25
CA CYS A 161 7.83 -17.51 12.78
C CYS A 161 6.61 -16.65 13.10
N VAL A 162 6.44 -16.29 14.37
CA VAL A 162 5.34 -15.44 14.85
C VAL A 162 5.69 -13.97 14.67
N GLY A 163 6.99 -13.65 14.70
CA GLY A 163 7.47 -12.30 14.55
C GLY A 163 8.90 -12.12 15.08
N ARG A 164 9.22 -10.89 15.46
CA ARG A 164 10.56 -10.51 15.92
C ARG A 164 10.52 -9.75 17.25
N ALA A 165 11.28 -10.20 18.23
CA ALA A 165 11.54 -9.45 19.45
C ALA A 165 12.33 -8.19 19.12
N LEU A 166 11.82 -7.04 19.56
CA LEU A 166 12.45 -5.72 19.38
C LEU A 166 13.32 -5.33 20.58
N ASN A 167 13.01 -5.89 21.74
CA ASN A 167 13.72 -5.77 23.01
C ASN A 167 13.23 -6.91 23.93
N PRO A 168 13.76 -7.04 25.18
CA PRO A 168 13.42 -8.18 26.04
C PRO A 168 11.93 -8.38 26.34
N THR A 169 11.14 -7.31 26.33
CA THR A 169 9.72 -7.35 26.72
C THR A 169 8.76 -7.02 25.58
N THR A 170 9.26 -6.80 24.36
CA THR A 170 8.43 -6.37 23.21
C THR A 170 8.62 -7.29 22.01
N LEU A 171 7.51 -7.80 21.48
CA LEU A 171 7.45 -8.61 20.26
C LEU A 171 6.65 -7.88 19.19
N MET A 172 7.22 -7.71 18.00
CA MET A 172 6.47 -7.31 16.80
C MET A 172 5.91 -8.55 16.12
N ILE A 173 4.59 -8.66 16.02
CA ILE A 173 3.90 -9.74 15.33
C ILE A 173 4.06 -9.56 13.81
N ALA A 174 4.60 -10.59 13.18
CA ALA A 174 4.74 -10.74 11.75
C ALA A 174 4.78 -12.24 11.42
N PHE A 175 3.58 -12.82 11.24
CA PHE A 175 3.46 -14.23 10.88
C PHE A 175 4.06 -14.48 9.50
N ASP A 176 4.97 -15.45 9.43
CA ASP A 176 5.54 -15.92 8.17
C ASP A 176 4.81 -17.18 7.69
N THR A 177 5.15 -17.65 6.48
CA THR A 177 4.66 -18.93 5.97
C THR A 177 5.21 -20.07 6.82
N PRO A 178 4.37 -20.99 7.33
CA PRO A 178 4.86 -22.12 8.10
C PRO A 178 5.66 -23.09 7.25
N ILE A 179 6.69 -23.69 7.84
CA ILE A 179 7.54 -24.70 7.23
C ILE A 179 7.28 -26.04 7.93
N ALA A 180 6.86 -27.05 7.18
CA ALA A 180 6.79 -28.42 7.67
C ALA A 180 8.20 -29.00 7.86
N ARG A 181 8.47 -29.59 9.02
CA ARG A 181 9.71 -30.33 9.31
C ARG A 181 9.35 -31.81 9.38
N ILE A 182 9.55 -32.49 8.25
CA ILE A 182 9.42 -33.94 8.10
C ILE A 182 10.68 -34.66 8.57
#